data_AF-A0A7H4MTS9-F1
#
_entry.id   AF-A0A7H4MTS9-F1
#
_cell.length_a   1.000
_cell.length_b   1.000
_cell.length_c   1.000
_cell.angle_alpha   90.00
_cell.angle_beta   90.00
_cell.angle_gamma   90.00
#
_symmetry.space_group_name_H-M   'P 1'
#
loop_
_entity.id
_entity.type
_entity.pdbx_description
1 polymer ?
#
loop_
_entity_poly.entity_id
_entity_poly.type
_entity_poly.pdbx_seq_one_letter_code
_entity_poly.pdbx_strand_id
1 'polypeptide(L)'
;MSALLNQEGGSIRPLLTSAGINAGELRTNIEQALSRLPQVEGTGGDVQPSQDLVRILNLCDKLAQKRKDNFISSELFVLAALESRGTLTDLLKSAGATTANVSQATRTNARR
;
A
#
# COMPACT_ATOMS: atom_id res chain seq x y z
N MET A 1 0.17 -0.53 -5.12
CA MET A 1 1.40 -0.16 -4.38
C MET A 1 2.48 0.44 -5.28
N SER A 2 2.93 -0.23 -6.35
CA SER A 2 3.96 0.33 -7.25
C SER A 2 3.64 1.75 -7.73
N ALA A 3 2.41 1.98 -8.21
CA ALA A 3 1.93 3.32 -8.57
C ALA A 3 2.09 4.36 -7.43
N LEU A 4 1.67 4.01 -6.22
CA LEU A 4 1.75 4.91 -5.05
C LEU A 4 3.21 5.21 -4.63
N LEU A 5 4.13 4.26 -4.85
CA LEU A 5 5.56 4.47 -4.60
C LEU A 5 6.21 5.35 -5.65
N ASN A 6 5.72 5.34 -6.89
CA ASN A 6 6.31 6.09 -8.00
C ASN A 6 5.59 7.42 -8.27
N GLN A 7 4.51 7.70 -7.55
CA GLN A 7 3.79 8.95 -7.63
C GLN A 7 4.66 10.13 -7.15
N GLU A 8 4.90 11.08 -8.05
CA GLU A 8 5.55 12.35 -7.72
C GLU A 8 4.68 13.15 -6.75
N GLY A 9 5.30 13.73 -5.71
CA GLY A 9 4.58 14.38 -4.62
C GLY A 9 3.72 13.45 -3.76
N GLY A 10 3.83 12.13 -3.92
CA GLY A 10 3.09 11.14 -3.14
C GLY A 10 3.55 11.04 -1.68
N SER A 11 2.63 10.73 -0.77
CA SER A 11 2.90 10.65 0.68
C SER A 11 3.51 9.32 1.13
N ILE A 12 3.53 8.29 0.28
CA ILE A 12 3.97 6.94 0.67
C ILE A 12 5.46 6.87 0.98
N ARG A 13 6.33 7.50 0.18
CA ARG A 13 7.78 7.48 0.47
C ARG A 13 8.11 8.17 1.79
N PRO A 14 7.60 9.38 2.09
CA PRO A 14 7.73 9.99 3.40
C PRO A 14 7.16 9.12 4.53
N LEU A 15 5.98 8.51 4.34
CA LEU A 15 5.36 7.63 5.32
C LEU A 15 6.25 6.43 5.66
N LEU A 16 6.75 5.73 4.66
CA LEU A 16 7.64 4.58 4.84
C LEU A 16 8.93 4.98 5.53
N THR A 17 9.52 6.11 5.14
CA THR A 17 10.73 6.66 5.77
C THR A 17 10.49 6.97 7.25
N SER A 18 9.37 7.65 7.58
CA SER A 18 8.95 7.93 8.96
C SER A 18 8.68 6.67 9.78
N ALA A 19 8.31 5.56 9.12
CA ALA A 19 8.11 4.25 9.74
C ALA A 19 9.39 3.40 9.84
N GLY A 20 10.54 3.91 9.37
CA GLY A 20 11.82 3.20 9.38
C GLY A 20 11.98 2.15 8.27
N ILE A 21 11.19 2.25 7.21
CA ILE A 21 11.16 1.29 6.10
C ILE A 21 11.95 1.85 4.92
N ASN A 22 12.85 1.04 4.35
CA ASN A 22 13.57 1.40 3.14
C ASN A 22 12.65 1.33 1.92
N ALA A 23 12.11 2.49 1.51
CA ALA A 23 11.20 2.60 0.37
C ALA A 23 11.86 2.18 -0.97
N GLY A 24 13.18 2.33 -1.12
CA GLY A 24 13.91 1.93 -2.33
C GLY A 24 13.95 0.42 -2.48
N GLU A 25 14.31 -0.29 -1.42
CA GLU A 25 14.34 -1.75 -1.38
C GLU A 25 12.93 -2.35 -1.53
N LEU A 26 11.94 -1.79 -0.82
CA LEU A 26 10.55 -2.23 -0.95
C LEU A 26 10.03 -2.06 -2.39
N ARG A 27 10.39 -0.96 -3.07
CA ARG A 27 10.04 -0.76 -4.49
C ARG A 27 10.63 -1.86 -5.36
N THR A 28 11.92 -2.16 -5.21
CA THR A 28 12.58 -3.23 -5.97
C THR A 28 11.89 -4.58 -5.74
N ASN A 29 11.57 -4.92 -4.50
CA ASN A 29 10.89 -6.18 -4.19
C ASN A 29 9.47 -6.25 -4.77
N ILE A 30 8.75 -5.13 -4.82
CA ILE A 30 7.43 -5.05 -5.47
C ILE A 30 7.56 -5.21 -6.98
N GLU A 31 8.53 -4.55 -7.62
CA GLU A 31 8.79 -4.69 -9.06
C GLU A 31 9.13 -6.14 -9.42
N GLN A 32 9.94 -6.81 -8.61
CA GLN A 32 10.23 -8.24 -8.76
C GLN A 32 8.97 -9.09 -8.62
N ALA A 33 8.12 -8.84 -7.63
CA ALA A 33 6.87 -9.58 -7.45
C ALA A 33 5.91 -9.37 -8.63
N LEU A 34 5.82 -8.15 -9.16
CA LEU A 34 5.02 -7.84 -10.35
C LEU A 34 5.52 -8.57 -11.60
N SER A 35 6.84 -8.67 -11.78
CA SER A 35 7.44 -9.37 -12.93
C SER A 35 7.10 -10.86 -12.99
N ARG A 36 6.70 -11.47 -11.86
CA ARG A 36 6.33 -12.89 -11.74
C ARG A 36 4.85 -13.14 -11.97
N LEU A 37 4.04 -12.09 -12.14
CA LEU A 37 2.61 -12.27 -12.40
C LEU A 37 2.38 -12.86 -13.80
N PRO A 38 1.35 -13.71 -13.97
CA PRO A 38 0.98 -14.23 -15.28
C PRO A 38 0.71 -13.10 -16.28
N GLN A 39 1.26 -13.23 -17.48
CA GLN A 39 1.02 -12.32 -18.60
C GLN A 39 0.13 -13.04 -19.61
N VAL A 40 -0.98 -12.41 -19.98
CA VAL A 40 -1.92 -12.93 -20.98
C VAL A 40 -1.97 -11.94 -22.13
N GLU A 41 -1.57 -12.40 -23.31
CA GLU A 41 -1.65 -11.63 -24.56
C GLU A 41 -2.91 -12.04 -25.34
N GLY A 42 -3.57 -11.10 -26.02
CA GLY A 42 -4.63 -11.40 -27.00
C GLY A 42 -6.09 -11.36 -26.52
N THR A 43 -6.38 -11.28 -25.22
CA THR A 43 -7.73 -11.00 -24.70
C THR A 43 -7.85 -9.51 -24.36
N GLY A 44 -8.72 -8.79 -25.08
CA GLY A 44 -8.78 -7.33 -25.07
C GLY A 44 -9.10 -6.69 -23.72
N GLY A 45 -8.29 -5.69 -23.37
CA GLY A 45 -8.68 -4.37 -22.85
C GLY A 45 -9.32 -4.23 -21.46
N ASP A 46 -9.94 -5.28 -20.90
CA ASP A 46 -10.68 -5.16 -19.64
C ASP A 46 -9.83 -5.61 -18.45
N VAL A 47 -9.28 -4.62 -17.71
CA VAL A 47 -8.50 -4.85 -16.49
C VAL A 47 -9.42 -4.76 -15.29
N GLN A 48 -9.71 -5.90 -14.68
CA GLN A 48 -10.55 -5.99 -13.49
C GLN A 48 -9.71 -5.94 -12.21
N PRO A 49 -10.16 -5.25 -11.15
CA PRO A 49 -9.57 -5.34 -9.82
C PRO A 49 -9.58 -6.79 -9.32
N SER A 50 -8.45 -7.25 -8.76
CA SER A 50 -8.42 -8.54 -8.09
C SER A 50 -9.27 -8.52 -6.81
N GLN A 51 -9.75 -9.69 -6.38
CA GLN A 51 -10.50 -9.85 -5.13
C GLN A 51 -9.72 -9.31 -3.92
N ASP A 52 -8.40 -9.49 -3.91
CA ASP A 52 -7.53 -8.96 -2.85
C ASP A 52 -7.44 -7.44 -2.88
N LEU A 53 -7.38 -6.81 -4.05
CA LEU A 53 -7.40 -5.36 -4.17
C LEU A 53 -8.73 -4.80 -3.65
N VAL A 54 -9.86 -5.38 -4.06
CA VAL A 54 -11.20 -4.98 -3.59
C VAL A 54 -11.28 -5.08 -2.06
N ARG A 55 -10.77 -6.17 -1.48
CA ARG A 55 -10.73 -6.35 -0.02
C ARG A 55 -9.90 -5.29 0.69
N ILE A 56 -8.73 -4.93 0.14
CA ILE A 56 -7.88 -3.86 0.70
C ILE A 56 -8.62 -2.51 0.62
N LEU A 57 -9.26 -2.19 -0.50
CA LEU A 57 -10.01 -0.94 -0.67
C LEU A 57 -11.18 -0.82 0.32
N ASN A 58 -11.91 -1.92 0.54
CA ASN A 58 -12.98 -1.96 1.55
C ASN A 58 -12.43 -1.75 2.97
N LEU A 59 -11.22 -2.22 3.25
CA LEU A 59 -10.58 -1.98 4.53
C LEU A 59 -10.10 -0.53 4.66
N CYS A 60 -9.61 0.08 3.58
CA CYS A 60 -9.31 1.51 3.57
C CYS A 60 -10.53 2.36 3.94
N ASP A 61 -11.68 2.07 3.35
CA ASP A 61 -12.95 2.75 3.65
C ASP A 61 -13.32 2.63 5.13
N LYS A 62 -13.28 1.41 5.70
CA LYS A 62 -13.51 1.17 7.13
C LYS A 62 -12.55 1.96 8.03
N LEU A 63 -11.26 2.03 7.65
CA LEU A 63 -10.26 2.78 8.40
C LEU A 63 -10.50 4.30 8.34
N ALA A 64 -10.87 4.82 7.17
CA ALA A 64 -11.22 6.23 6.98
C ALA A 64 -12.44 6.61 7.83
N GLN A 65 -13.51 5.80 7.79
CA GLN A 65 -14.71 5.98 8.61
C GLN A 65 -14.38 5.98 10.11
N LYS A 66 -13.54 5.05 10.57
CA LYS A 66 -13.10 4.98 11.97
C LYS A 66 -12.30 6.22 12.40
N ARG A 67 -11.53 6.82 11.48
CA ARG A 67 -10.78 8.06 11.71
C ARG A 67 -11.62 9.33 11.50
N LYS A 68 -12.86 9.19 11.00
CA LYS A 68 -13.75 10.28 10.59
C LYS A 68 -13.14 11.12 9.46
N ASP A 69 -12.36 10.48 8.60
CA ASP A 69 -11.80 11.10 7.40
C ASP A 69 -12.90 11.15 6.32
N ASN A 70 -13.05 12.31 5.66
CA ASN A 70 -14.01 12.47 4.55
C ASN A 70 -13.55 11.79 3.25
N PHE A 71 -12.25 11.44 3.17
CA PHE A 71 -11.63 10.85 1.98
C PHE A 71 -10.64 9.75 2.40
N ILE A 72 -10.49 8.74 1.56
CA ILE A 72 -9.48 7.69 1.74
C ILE A 72 -8.12 8.23 1.31
N SER A 73 -7.20 8.39 2.26
CA SER A 73 -5.82 8.78 1.95
C SER A 73 -5.02 7.60 1.40
N SER A 74 -4.01 7.88 0.57
CA SER A 74 -3.08 6.86 0.08
C SER A 74 -2.35 6.15 1.23
N GLU A 75 -2.12 6.84 2.35
CA GLU A 75 -1.43 6.26 3.51
C GLU A 75 -2.26 5.16 4.20
N LEU A 76 -3.60 5.30 4.19
CA LEU A 76 -4.51 4.26 4.69
C LEU A 76 -4.39 2.96 3.89
N PHE A 77 -4.01 3.04 2.61
CA PHE A 77 -3.76 1.85 1.80
C PHE A 77 -2.62 0.99 2.37
N VAL A 78 -1.55 1.61 2.87
CA VAL A 78 -0.42 0.86 3.47
C VAL A 78 -0.86 0.16 4.76
N LEU A 79 -1.65 0.86 5.59
CA LEU A 79 -2.18 0.28 6.82
C LEU A 79 -3.16 -0.87 6.53
N ALA A 80 -4.09 -0.68 5.58
CA ALA A 80 -5.02 -1.71 5.15
C ALA A 80 -4.29 -2.91 4.54
N ALA A 81 -3.25 -2.69 3.74
CA ALA A 81 -2.44 -3.76 3.17
C ALA A 81 -1.70 -4.59 4.23
N LEU A 82 -1.38 -4.04 5.40
CA LEU A 82 -0.79 -4.79 6.52
C LEU A 82 -1.79 -5.67 7.28
N GLU A 83 -3.04 -5.23 7.36
CA GLU A 83 -4.16 -5.96 7.96
C GLU A 83 -4.79 -6.98 6.98
N SER A 84 -4.31 -6.96 5.74
CA SER A 84 -4.69 -7.86 4.66
C SER A 84 -3.94 -9.21 4.74
N ARG A 85 -4.02 -9.97 3.65
CA ARG A 85 -3.25 -11.18 3.37
C ARG A 85 -2.73 -11.09 1.93
N GLY A 86 -1.69 -11.87 1.64
CA GLY A 86 -1.13 -12.02 0.29
C GLY A 86 0.23 -11.35 0.13
N THR A 87 0.78 -11.43 -1.08
CA THR A 87 2.17 -11.05 -1.39
C THR A 87 2.55 -9.64 -0.93
N LEU A 88 1.66 -8.65 -1.11
CA LEU A 88 1.96 -7.28 -0.67
C LEU A 88 2.10 -7.18 0.85
N THR A 89 1.27 -7.90 1.61
CA THR A 89 1.34 -7.94 3.07
C THR A 89 2.68 -8.52 3.52
N ASP A 90 3.11 -9.62 2.87
CA ASP A 90 4.36 -10.30 3.22
C ASP A 90 5.59 -9.45 2.88
N LEU A 91 5.57 -8.77 1.74
CA LEU A 91 6.63 -7.82 1.36
C LEU A 91 6.73 -6.64 2.33
N LEU A 92 5.59 -6.07 2.74
CA LEU A 92 5.56 -4.97 3.72
C LEU A 92 6.15 -5.43 5.06
N LYS A 93 5.71 -6.59 5.57
CA LYS A 93 6.21 -7.15 6.83
C LYS A 93 7.70 -7.48 6.77
N SER A 94 8.15 -8.06 5.66
CA SER A 94 9.57 -8.37 5.42
C SER A 94 10.43 -7.11 5.37
N ALA A 95 9.88 -5.99 4.90
CA ALA A 95 10.52 -4.68 4.94
C ALA A 95 10.47 -3.98 6.32
N GLY A 96 9.98 -4.67 7.37
CA GLY A 96 9.89 -4.14 8.72
C GLY A 96 8.61 -3.35 9.02
N ALA A 97 7.63 -3.37 8.12
CA ALA A 97 6.36 -2.68 8.36
C ALA A 97 5.49 -3.45 9.37
N THR A 98 4.99 -2.73 10.38
CA THR A 98 4.06 -3.24 11.38
C THR A 98 2.86 -2.32 11.47
N THR A 99 1.71 -2.83 11.93
CA THR A 99 0.53 -1.98 12.16
C THR A 99 0.85 -0.82 13.10
N ALA A 100 1.74 -1.03 14.08
CA ALA A 100 2.15 -0.01 15.04
C ALA A 100 2.97 1.13 14.39
N ASN A 101 4.09 0.82 13.73
CA ASN A 101 4.96 1.87 13.17
C ASN A 101 4.29 2.61 12.00
N VAL A 102 3.52 1.93 11.15
CA VAL A 102 2.78 2.57 10.06
C VAL A 102 1.67 3.44 10.62
N SER A 103 0.86 2.95 11.58
CA SER A 103 -0.20 3.77 12.19
C SER A 103 0.36 5.03 12.86
N GLN A 104 1.50 4.92 13.56
CA GLN A 104 2.17 6.09 14.12
C GLN A 104 2.65 7.05 13.04
N ALA A 105 3.30 6.56 11.98
CA ALA A 105 3.78 7.39 10.87
C ALA A 105 2.63 8.14 10.17
N THR A 106 1.48 7.49 9.95
CA THR A 106 0.30 8.16 9.35
C THR A 106 -0.19 9.34 10.19
N ARG A 107 -0.11 9.25 11.53
CA ARG A 107 -0.54 10.34 12.42
C ARG A 107 0.46 11.48 12.47
N THR A 108 1.75 11.18 12.37
CA THR A 108 2.81 12.21 12.34
C THR A 108 2.74 13.01 11.05
N ASN A 109 2.54 12.33 9.92
CA ASN A 109 2.48 12.99 8.61
C ASN A 109 1.20 13.83 8.45
N ALA A 110 0.06 13.39 8.98
CA ALA A 110 -1.20 14.15 8.93
C ALA A 110 -1.16 15.49 9.70
N ARG A 111 -0.12 15.75 10.50
CA ARG A 111 0.08 17.00 11.25
C ARG A 111 1.03 17.99 10.56
N ARG A 112 1.62 17.59 9.43
CA ARG A 112 2.47 18.45 8.59
C ARG A 112 1.66 19.00 7.44
#